data_AF-A0A945MKR9-F1
#
_entry.id   AF-A0A945MKR9-F1
#
_cell.length_a   1.000
_cell.length_b   1.000
_cell.length_c   1.000
_cell.angle_alpha   90.00
_cell.angle_beta   90.00
_cell.angle_gamma   90.00
#
_symmetry.space_group_name_H-M   'P 1'
#
loop_
_entity.id
_entity.type
_entity.pdbx_description
1 polymer ?
#
loop_
_entity_poly.entity_id
_entity_poly.type
_entity_poly.pdbx_seq_one_letter_code
_entity_poly.pdbx_strand_id
1 'polypeptide(L)' 'MESCKEILETLAEYLEGDLTAEERATFERHMQDCPPCDAFLKTYRKSGDLAREVLKNREVPAELNDRVRSFLKARLGLD' A
#
# COMPACT_ATOMS: atom_id res chain seq x y z
N MET A 1 14.51 19.91 -1.94
CA MET A 1 13.51 19.15 -2.71
C MET A 1 14.23 17.94 -3.23
N GLU A 2 13.85 16.75 -2.77
CA GLU A 2 14.45 15.48 -3.19
C GLU A 2 14.17 15.26 -4.68
N SER A 3 15.14 14.66 -5.37
CA SER A 3 14.97 14.29 -6.77
C SER A 3 13.94 13.17 -6.92
N CYS A 4 13.36 13.05 -8.12
CA CYS A 4 12.45 11.94 -8.41
C CYS A 4 13.10 10.57 -8.17
N LYS A 5 14.42 10.45 -8.39
CA LYS A 5 15.16 9.20 -8.17
C LYS A 5 15.18 8.82 -6.70
N GLU A 6 15.57 9.74 -5.83
CA GLU A 6 15.65 9.53 -4.38
C GLU A 6 14.27 9.19 -3.80
N ILE A 7 13.23 9.90 -4.24
CA ILE A 7 11.85 9.62 -3.82
C ILE A 7 11.42 8.22 -4.25
N LEU A 8 11.68 7.83 -5.50
CA LEU A 8 11.30 6.52 -6.01
C LEU A 8 12.09 5.36 -5.37
N GLU A 9 13.29 5.61 -4.85
CA GLU A 9 14.06 4.62 -4.08
C GLU A 9 13.35 4.24 -2.77
N THR A 10 12.50 5.13 -2.22
CA THR A 10 11.71 4.89 -0.99
C THR A 10 10.29 4.37 -1.25
N LEU A 11 9.96 4.04 -2.50
CA LEU A 11 8.60 3.65 -2.90
C LEU A 11 8.15 2.35 -2.24
N ALA A 12 9.05 1.39 -2.06
CA ALA A 12 8.70 0.09 -1.47
C ALA A 12 8.29 0.28 -0.01
N GLU A 13 9.10 1.00 0.76
CA GLU A 13 8.87 1.36 2.15
C GLU A 13 7.57 2.17 2.30
N TYR A 14 7.28 3.08 1.37
CA TYR A 14 6.03 3.83 1.36
C TYR A 14 4.81 2.92 1.20
N LEU A 15 4.89 1.90 0.34
CA LEU A 15 3.80 0.96 0.08
C LEU A 15 3.62 -0.06 1.21
N GLU A 16 4.72 -0.44 1.87
CA GLU A 16 4.74 -1.38 3.00
C GLU A 16 4.36 -0.70 4.32
N GLY A 17 4.46 0.64 4.38
CA GLY A 17 4.14 1.43 5.56
C GLY A 17 5.31 1.57 6.54
N ASP A 18 6.53 1.33 6.07
CA ASP A 18 7.75 1.31 6.87
C ASP A 18 8.45 2.68 6.98
N LEU A 19 7.97 3.67 6.23
CA LEU A 19 8.44 5.05 6.36
C LEU A 19 8.01 5.68 7.69
N THR A 20 8.92 6.46 8.27
CA THR A 20 8.57 7.38 9.36
C THR A 20 7.54 8.42 8.88
N ALA A 21 6.86 9.06 9.84
CA ALA A 21 5.87 10.10 9.50
C ALA A 21 6.46 11.26 8.69
N GLU A 22 7.72 11.62 8.95
CA GLU A 22 8.42 12.70 8.24
C GLU A 22 8.79 12.31 6.81
N GLU A 23 9.36 11.11 6.62
CA GLU A 23 9.68 10.56 5.30
C GLU A 23 8.41 10.42 4.45
N ARG A 24 7.34 9.90 5.05
CA ARG A 24 6.04 9.77 4.37
C ARG A 24 5.49 11.13 3.93
N ALA A 25 5.57 12.15 4.78
CA ALA A 25 5.13 13.50 4.43
C ALA A 25 5.97 14.10 3.29
N THR A 26 7.28 13.81 3.26
CA THR A 26 8.17 14.25 2.18
C THR A 26 7.87 13.54 0.86
N PHE A 27 7.64 12.23 0.90
CA PHE A 27 7.21 11.45 -0.25
C PHE A 27 5.90 11.98 -0.84
N GLU A 28 4.88 12.17 0.01
CA GLU A 28 3.55 12.62 -0.42
C GLU A 28 3.59 14.04 -0.99
N ARG A 29 4.39 14.93 -0.40
CA ARG A 29 4.61 16.28 -0.94
C ARG A 29 5.23 16.22 -2.34
N HIS A 30 6.22 15.36 -2.57
CA HIS A 30 6.78 15.20 -3.92
C HIS A 30 5.74 14.73 -4.93
N MET A 31 4.87 13.78 -4.56
CA MET A 31 3.80 13.33 -5.45
C MET A 31 2.81 14.45 -5.79
N GLN A 32 2.50 15.31 -4.81
CA GLN A 32 1.64 16.47 -5.03
C GLN A 32 2.28 17.49 -5.99
N ASP A 33 3.58 17.74 -5.84
CA ASP A 33 4.30 18.78 -6.58
C ASP A 33 4.85 18.28 -7.93
N CYS A 34 4.91 16.98 -8.16
CA CYS A 34 5.49 16.34 -9.34
C CYS A 34 4.49 15.41 -10.05
N PRO A 35 3.72 15.92 -11.03
CA PRO A 35 2.73 15.14 -11.76
C PRO A 35 3.26 13.84 -12.41
N PRO A 36 4.49 13.80 -12.97
CA PRO A 36 5.06 12.54 -13.47
C PRO A 36 5.21 11.46 -12.40
N CYS A 37 5.64 11.81 -11.19
CA CYS A 37 5.81 10.85 -10.10
C CYS A 37 4.46 10.36 -9.56
N ASP A 38 3.46 11.25 -9.45
CA ASP A 38 2.09 10.84 -9.11
C ASP A 38 1.49 9.90 -10.16
N ALA A 39 1.67 10.20 -11.45
CA ALA A 39 1.24 9.31 -12.54
C ALA A 39 1.94 7.94 -12.49
N PHE A 40 3.23 7.92 -12.15
CA PHE A 40 3.99 6.69 -11.93
C PHE A 40 3.40 5.88 -10.77
N LEU A 41 3.19 6.51 -9.60
CA LEU A 41 2.63 5.87 -8.41
C LEU A 41 1.24 5.26 -8.70
N LYS A 42 0.37 6.00 -9.41
CA LYS A 42 -0.94 5.49 -9.84
C LYS A 42 -0.83 4.26 -10.72
N THR A 43 0.08 4.29 -11.70
CA THR A 43 0.32 3.17 -12.62
C THR A 43 0.86 1.95 -11.87
N TYR A 44 1.81 2.16 -10.96
CA TYR A 44 2.38 1.10 -10.13
C TYR A 44 1.33 0.45 -9.23
N ARG A 45 0.47 1.24 -8.56
CA ARG A 45 -0.63 0.69 -7.76
C ARG A 45 -1.57 -0.17 -8.62
N LYS A 46 -1.89 0.30 -9.82
CA LYS A 46 -2.76 -0.41 -10.77
C LYS A 46 -2.15 -1.73 -11.24
N SER A 47 -0.84 -1.81 -11.45
CA SER A 47 -0.19 -3.07 -11.84
C SER A 47 -0.29 -4.12 -10.72
N GLY A 48 -0.13 -3.72 -9.46
CA GLY A 48 -0.34 -4.59 -8.30
C GLY A 48 -1.79 -5.07 -8.16
N ASP A 49 -2.77 -4.21 -8.42
CA ASP A 49 -4.19 -4.60 -8.43
C ASP A 49 -4.49 -5.65 -9.50
N LEU A 50 -4.01 -5.42 -10.74
CA LEU A 50 -4.17 -6.37 -11.84
C LEU A 50 -3.50 -7.71 -11.54
N ALA A 51 -2.29 -7.69 -10.97
CA ALA A 51 -1.59 -8.91 -10.55
C ALA A 51 -2.42 -9.68 -9.51
N ARG A 52 -2.98 -9.00 -8.50
CA ARG A 52 -3.87 -9.64 -7.51
C ARG A 52 -5.13 -10.23 -8.13
N GLU A 53 -5.73 -9.55 -9.09
CA GLU A 53 -6.92 -10.00 -9.80
C GLU A 53 -6.64 -11.28 -10.60
N VAL A 54 -5.57 -11.29 -11.39
CA VAL A 54 -5.16 -12.44 -12.20
C VAL A 54 -4.72 -13.62 -11.33
N LEU A 55 -4.01 -13.36 -10.23
CA LEU A 55 -3.52 -14.39 -9.31
C LEU A 55 -4.58 -14.90 -8.33
N LYS A 56 -5.82 -14.41 -8.42
CA LYS A 56 -6.94 -14.85 -7.59
C LYS A 56 -7.39 -16.27 -8.00
N ASN A 57 -6.53 -17.24 -7.73
CA ASN A 57 -6.65 -18.63 -8.20
C ASN A 57 -7.41 -19.54 -7.23
N ARG A 58 -7.79 -19.05 -6.05
CA ARG A 58 -8.58 -19.82 -5.07
C ARG A 58 -9.54 -18.90 -4.31
N GLU A 59 -10.79 -19.33 -4.20
CA GLU A 59 -11.71 -18.73 -3.24
C GLU A 59 -11.19 -19.00 -1.82
N VAL A 60 -11.19 -17.95 -0.99
CA VAL A 60 -10.89 -18.09 0.43
C VAL A 60 -12.11 -18.72 1.09
N PRO A 61 -11.98 -19.87 1.79
CA PRO A 61 -13.11 -20.48 2.48
C PRO A 61 -13.77 -19.51 3.47
N ALA A 62 -15.10 -19.45 3.49
CA ALA A 62 -15.84 -18.54 4.37
C ALA A 62 -15.47 -18.72 5.85
N GLU A 63 -15.29 -19.97 6.29
CA GLU A 63 -14.87 -20.30 7.67
C GLU A 63 -13.54 -19.62 8.04
N LEU A 64 -12.58 -19.56 7.11
CA LEU A 64 -11.30 -18.91 7.38
C LEU A 64 -11.47 -17.40 7.58
N ASN A 65 -12.29 -16.76 6.75
CA ASN A 65 -12.62 -15.34 6.90
C ASN A 65 -13.27 -15.05 8.27
N ASP A 66 -14.23 -15.88 8.68
CA ASP A 66 -14.93 -15.71 9.94
C ASP A 66 -14.01 -15.90 11.15
N ARG A 67 -13.12 -16.91 11.09
CA ARG A 67 -12.11 -17.16 12.13
C ARG A 67 -11.13 -16.00 12.26
N VAL A 68 -10.61 -15.47 11.15
CA VAL A 68 -9.69 -14.32 11.16
C VAL A 68 -10.40 -13.09 11.72
N ARG A 69 -11.63 -12.79 11.28
CA ARG A 69 -12.42 -11.65 11.79
C ARG A 69 -12.69 -11.77 13.28
N SER A 70 -13.09 -12.95 13.75
CA SER A 70 -13.37 -13.19 15.17
C SER A 70 -12.13 -12.99 16.03
N PHE A 71 -10.98 -13.52 15.57
CA PHE A 71 -9.69 -13.30 16.23
C PHE A 71 -9.32 -11.82 16.32
N LEU A 72 -9.48 -11.06 15.23
CA LEU A 72 -9.16 -9.63 15.19
C LEU A 72 -10.09 -8.81 16.11
N LYS A 73 -11.39 -9.08 16.12
CA LYS A 73 -12.34 -8.41 17.01
C LYS A 73 -11.96 -8.59 18.48
N ALA A 74 -11.69 -9.82 18.89
CA ALA A 74 -11.29 -10.14 20.26
C ALA A 74 -9.97 -9.44 20.64
N ARG A 75 -8.99 -9.37 19.72
CA ARG A 75 -7.71 -8.71 19.98
C ARG A 75 -7.78 -7.18 20.01
N LEU A 76 -8.70 -6.59 19.24
CA LEU A 76 -8.90 -5.14 19.15
C LEU A 76 -9.96 -4.60 20.11
N GLY A 77 -10.69 -5.46 20.83
CA GLY A 77 -11.76 -5.06 21.75
C GLY A 77 -13.00 -4.49 21.03
N LEU A 78 -13.32 -5.02 19.85
CA LEU A 78 -14.41 -4.55 18.98
C LEU A 78 -15.66 -5.45 19.05
N ASP A 79 -15.95 -6.01 20.22
CA ASP A 79 -17.09 -6.91 20.44
C ASP A 79 -18.45 -6.20 20.37
#